data_AF-X1C622-F1
#
_entry.id   AF-X1C622-F1
#
_cell.length_a   1.000
_cell.length_b   1.000
_cell.length_c   1.000
_cell.angle_alpha   90.00
_cell.angle_beta   90.00
_cell.angle_gamma   90.00
#
_symmetry.space_group_name_H-M   'P 1'
#
loop_
_entity.id
_entity.type
_entity.pdbx_description
1 polymer ?
#
loop_
_entity_poly.entity_id
_entity_poly.type
_entity_poly.pdbx_seq_one_letter_code
_entity_poly.pdbx_strand_id
1 'polypeptide(L)'
;ISCKVKSANIAAIRMAVLSWNSTADTVTSDIVASWAATPTFVANWTAENTPADLTVTSSYTTVKVENIAVDTASMANIALFIWLPNEETITDVIYIKDIQMCEGERAIPFKPRSYQEEFNSCLRFCQVYGGSTHTRLGYAIGTAGTDARVIFDSTIPYRTIPHTITMTGTWAFIDYGGVSTETVTGISVNTTGSDFFGKKVLFDLTAAANLTAGDLYSVYANNDASAFMFIEAEL
;
A
#
# COMPACT_ATOMS: atom_id res chain seq x y z
N ILE A 1 2.32 2.82 -23.47
CA ILE A 1 2.91 3.61 -22.37
C ILE A 1 3.70 4.78 -22.95
N SER A 2 4.01 5.83 -22.16
CA SER A 2 4.91 6.91 -22.58
C SER A 2 6.23 6.80 -21.82
N CYS A 3 7.35 6.83 -22.54
CA CYS A 3 8.67 6.71 -21.93
C CYS A 3 9.69 7.66 -22.56
N LYS A 4 10.74 7.97 -21.79
CA LYS A 4 11.95 8.66 -22.27
C LYS A 4 13.17 8.19 -21.50
N VAL A 5 14.34 8.44 -22.05
CA VAL A 5 15.62 8.12 -21.40
C VAL A 5 16.38 9.40 -21.05
N LYS A 6 17.17 9.37 -19.98
CA LYS A 6 18.02 10.50 -19.58
C LYS A 6 19.26 10.64 -20.46
N SER A 7 19.83 9.50 -20.85
CA SER A 7 21.06 9.36 -21.63
C SER A 7 20.77 8.61 -22.93
N ALA A 8 21.54 8.89 -23.98
CA ALA A 8 21.41 8.22 -25.28
C ALA A 8 21.98 6.78 -25.30
N ASN A 9 22.54 6.31 -24.18
CA ASN A 9 23.06 4.95 -24.07
C ASN A 9 21.95 3.89 -24.14
N ILE A 10 20.78 4.19 -23.58
CA ILE A 10 19.59 3.34 -23.73
C ILE A 10 18.96 3.63 -25.08
N ALA A 11 19.23 2.77 -26.07
CA ALA A 11 18.69 2.91 -27.42
C ALA A 11 17.27 2.32 -27.57
N ALA A 12 16.94 1.30 -26.78
CA ALA A 12 15.68 0.57 -26.91
C ALA A 12 15.22 -0.03 -25.57
N ILE A 13 13.93 -0.30 -25.51
CA ILE A 13 13.31 -1.14 -24.47
C ILE A 13 12.61 -2.31 -25.12
N ARG A 14 12.36 -3.36 -24.36
CA ARG A 14 11.47 -4.45 -24.74
C ARG A 14 10.31 -4.56 -23.76
N MET A 15 9.19 -5.03 -24.28
CA MET A 15 7.99 -5.25 -23.48
C MET A 15 7.37 -6.60 -23.81
N ALA A 16 6.90 -7.29 -22.77
CA ALA A 16 6.12 -8.51 -22.87
C ALA A 16 4.86 -8.38 -22.02
N VAL A 17 3.73 -8.81 -22.57
CA VAL A 17 2.57 -9.18 -21.78
C VAL A 17 2.79 -10.60 -21.29
N LEU A 18 2.74 -10.77 -19.98
CA LEU A 18 2.90 -12.06 -19.32
C LEU A 18 1.55 -12.52 -18.77
N SER A 19 1.28 -13.80 -18.91
CA SER A 19 0.18 -14.48 -18.24
C SER A 19 0.72 -15.41 -17.15
N TRP A 20 0.01 -15.48 -16.03
CA TRP A 20 0.28 -16.42 -14.96
C TRP A 20 -0.80 -17.51 -14.96
N ASN A 21 -0.41 -18.76 -15.16
CA ASN A 21 -1.32 -19.90 -15.05
C ASN A 21 -1.09 -20.64 -13.71
N SER A 22 -1.98 -20.39 -12.76
CA SER A 22 -2.02 -21.26 -11.57
C SER A 22 -3.40 -21.26 -10.95
N THR A 23 -3.68 -22.30 -10.16
CA THR A 23 -4.94 -22.43 -9.42
C THR A 23 -5.00 -21.54 -8.18
N ALA A 24 -3.88 -20.95 -7.75
CA ALA A 24 -3.80 -20.04 -6.62
C ALA A 24 -3.41 -18.63 -7.09
N ASP A 25 -3.96 -17.61 -6.44
CA ASP A 25 -3.57 -16.22 -6.67
C ASP A 25 -2.31 -15.87 -5.85
N THR A 26 -1.23 -16.61 -6.12
CA THR A 26 0.06 -16.48 -5.41
C THR A 26 1.17 -16.21 -6.41
N VAL A 27 1.11 -15.02 -7.01
CA VAL A 27 2.11 -14.54 -7.97
C VAL A 27 3.46 -14.36 -7.27
N THR A 28 4.55 -14.85 -7.87
CA THR A 28 5.90 -14.56 -7.37
C THR A 28 6.32 -13.16 -7.82
N SER A 29 6.82 -12.35 -6.88
CA SER A 29 7.32 -10.99 -7.19
C SER A 29 8.55 -11.02 -8.08
N ASP A 30 9.39 -12.06 -7.97
CA ASP A 30 10.47 -12.31 -8.92
C ASP A 30 9.95 -13.18 -10.07
N ILE A 31 10.01 -12.61 -11.26
CA ILE A 31 9.45 -13.19 -12.49
C ILE A 31 10.53 -13.68 -13.45
N VAL A 32 11.81 -13.35 -13.21
CA VAL A 32 12.92 -13.68 -14.11
C VAL A 32 13.73 -14.84 -13.54
N ALA A 33 13.72 -15.98 -14.22
CA ALA A 33 14.57 -17.12 -13.87
C ALA A 33 16.03 -16.92 -14.33
N SER A 34 16.24 -16.27 -15.49
CA SER A 34 17.57 -15.91 -15.97
C SER A 34 17.52 -14.71 -16.91
N TRP A 35 18.52 -13.83 -16.81
CA TRP A 35 18.63 -12.63 -17.61
C TRP A 35 19.37 -12.90 -18.92
N ALA A 36 18.83 -12.36 -20.01
CA ALA A 36 19.41 -12.27 -21.34
C ALA A 36 18.68 -11.14 -22.08
N ALA A 37 19.05 -10.87 -23.34
CA ALA A 37 18.34 -9.89 -24.17
C ALA A 37 16.82 -10.17 -24.24
N THR A 38 16.44 -11.45 -24.20
CA THR A 38 15.09 -11.89 -23.87
C THR A 38 15.19 -12.80 -22.64
N PRO A 39 14.73 -12.37 -21.46
CA PRO A 39 14.81 -13.15 -20.23
C PRO A 39 14.01 -14.46 -20.33
N THR A 40 14.44 -15.46 -19.57
CA THR A 40 13.59 -16.64 -19.31
C THR A 40 12.78 -16.39 -18.03
N PHE A 41 11.47 -16.59 -18.10
CA PHE A 41 10.60 -16.37 -16.95
C PHE A 41 10.54 -17.57 -16.01
N VAL A 42 10.21 -17.32 -14.75
CA VAL A 42 9.96 -18.36 -13.74
C VAL A 42 8.75 -19.21 -14.16
N ALA A 43 8.64 -20.43 -13.63
CA ALA A 43 7.49 -21.30 -13.85
C ALA A 43 6.16 -20.55 -13.64
N ASN A 44 5.16 -20.93 -14.44
CA ASN A 44 3.82 -20.36 -14.56
C ASN A 44 3.73 -19.00 -15.28
N TRP A 45 4.84 -18.32 -15.56
CA TRP A 45 4.84 -17.13 -16.42
C TRP A 45 5.06 -17.49 -17.88
N THR A 46 4.13 -17.09 -18.74
CA THR A 46 4.25 -17.25 -20.19
C THR A 46 4.18 -15.88 -20.87
N ALA A 47 5.08 -15.62 -21.82
CA ALA A 47 5.00 -14.41 -22.63
C ALA A 47 4.01 -14.59 -23.78
N GLU A 48 3.01 -13.71 -23.84
CA GLU A 48 1.91 -13.73 -24.82
C GLU A 48 2.27 -13.03 -26.14
N ASN A 49 3.41 -12.36 -26.18
CA ASN A 49 3.94 -11.76 -27.39
C ASN A 49 5.43 -12.04 -27.53
N THR A 50 5.92 -12.04 -28.77
CA THR A 50 7.36 -12.02 -29.04
C THR A 50 7.89 -10.60 -28.79
N PRO A 51 8.80 -10.40 -27.83
CA PRO A 51 9.32 -9.07 -27.54
C PRO A 51 10.28 -8.60 -28.63
N ALA A 52 10.21 -7.33 -29.00
CA ALA A 52 11.08 -6.70 -29.97
C ALA A 52 11.58 -5.35 -29.46
N ASP A 53 12.68 -4.86 -30.03
CA ASP A 53 13.27 -3.58 -29.65
C ASP A 53 12.35 -2.41 -30.03
N LEU A 54 11.97 -1.63 -29.03
CA LEU A 54 11.17 -0.43 -29.15
C LEU A 54 12.08 0.77 -28.88
N THR A 55 12.31 1.57 -29.91
CA THR A 55 13.19 2.73 -29.82
C THR A 55 12.67 3.74 -28.82
N VAL A 56 13.57 4.22 -27.95
CA VAL A 56 13.30 5.27 -26.98
C VAL A 56 14.26 6.43 -27.19
N THR A 57 13.84 7.63 -26.82
CA THR A 57 14.64 8.84 -27.03
C THR A 57 14.68 9.69 -25.75
N SER A 58 15.45 10.78 -25.78
CA SER A 58 15.49 11.76 -24.69
C SER A 58 14.18 12.55 -24.51
N SER A 59 13.24 12.41 -25.45
CA SER A 59 11.90 13.00 -25.40
C SER A 59 10.86 11.92 -25.13
N TYR A 60 9.74 12.31 -24.51
CA TYR A 60 8.64 11.37 -24.29
C TYR A 60 8.07 10.90 -25.61
N THR A 61 8.17 9.59 -25.84
CA THR A 61 7.58 8.91 -26.99
C THR A 61 6.60 7.85 -26.51
N THR A 62 5.51 7.68 -27.25
CA THR A 62 4.55 6.61 -26.99
C THR A 62 5.03 5.36 -27.68
N VAL A 63 5.36 4.34 -26.89
CA VAL A 63 5.71 3.00 -27.37
C VAL A 63 4.53 2.06 -27.14
N LYS A 64 4.34 1.16 -28.09
CA LYS A 64 3.18 0.29 -28.14
C LYS A 64 3.57 -1.12 -28.52
N VAL A 65 2.96 -2.09 -27.84
CA VAL A 65 2.80 -3.45 -28.34
C VAL A 65 1.30 -3.64 -28.48
N GLU A 66 0.87 -4.08 -29.66
CA GLU A 66 -0.54 -4.13 -30.04
C GLU A 66 -0.86 -5.52 -30.58
N ASN A 67 -2.15 -5.85 -30.70
CA ASN A 67 -2.65 -7.09 -31.30
C ASN A 67 -2.12 -8.36 -30.62
N ILE A 68 -2.06 -8.34 -29.28
CA ILE A 68 -1.66 -9.48 -28.47
C ILE A 68 -2.91 -10.30 -28.14
N ALA A 69 -2.94 -11.55 -28.58
CA ALA A 69 -3.93 -12.51 -28.12
C ALA A 69 -3.36 -13.19 -26.87
N VAL A 70 -4.09 -13.10 -25.75
CA VAL A 70 -3.74 -13.85 -24.54
C VAL A 70 -4.38 -15.24 -24.68
N ASP A 71 -3.57 -16.25 -25.01
CA ASP A 71 -4.04 -17.61 -25.31
C ASP A 71 -3.72 -18.63 -24.22
N THR A 72 -3.00 -18.23 -23.17
CA THR A 72 -2.74 -19.07 -22.01
C THR A 72 -4.03 -19.50 -21.30
N ALA A 73 -4.30 -20.80 -21.36
CA ALA A 73 -5.44 -21.42 -20.69
C ALA A 73 -5.37 -21.24 -19.17
N SER A 74 -6.52 -20.97 -18.55
CA SER A 74 -6.65 -20.82 -17.09
C SER A 74 -5.74 -19.72 -16.50
N MET A 75 -5.52 -18.64 -17.26
CA MET A 75 -4.81 -17.46 -16.77
C MET A 75 -5.54 -16.88 -15.54
N ALA A 76 -4.80 -16.73 -14.45
CA ALA A 76 -5.26 -16.12 -13.20
C ALA A 76 -4.81 -14.65 -13.07
N ASN A 77 -3.62 -14.33 -13.59
CA ASN A 77 -3.07 -12.97 -13.55
C ASN A 77 -2.41 -12.56 -14.87
N ILE A 78 -2.39 -11.25 -15.12
CA ILE A 78 -1.71 -10.63 -16.25
C ILE A 78 -0.72 -9.59 -15.75
N ALA A 79 0.45 -9.52 -16.39
CA ALA A 79 1.47 -8.53 -16.09
C ALA A 79 2.01 -7.90 -17.38
N LEU A 80 2.45 -6.64 -17.27
CA LEU A 80 3.28 -5.99 -18.27
C LEU A 80 4.71 -5.97 -17.74
N PHE A 81 5.61 -6.70 -18.42
CA PHE A 81 7.02 -6.69 -18.10
C PHE A 81 7.79 -5.82 -19.08
N ILE A 82 8.62 -4.92 -18.56
CA ILE A 82 9.40 -3.95 -19.32
C ILE A 82 10.86 -4.10 -18.90
N TRP A 83 11.76 -4.28 -19.87
CA TRP A 83 13.19 -4.41 -19.59
C TRP A 83 14.03 -3.76 -20.69
N LEU A 84 15.34 -3.67 -20.41
CA LEU A 84 16.34 -3.18 -21.33
C LEU A 84 17.06 -4.39 -21.95
N PRO A 85 17.20 -4.46 -23.29
CA PRO A 85 17.74 -5.65 -23.96
C PRO A 85 19.26 -5.82 -23.77
N ASN A 86 19.95 -4.78 -23.30
CA ASN A 86 21.40 -4.76 -23.11
C ASN A 86 21.77 -4.42 -21.67
N GLU A 87 23.02 -4.67 -21.31
CA GLU A 87 23.59 -4.20 -20.06
C GLU A 87 23.72 -2.67 -20.10
N GLU A 88 23.22 -2.02 -19.05
CA GLU A 88 23.25 -0.57 -18.90
C GLU A 88 24.04 -0.18 -17.66
N THR A 89 24.48 1.08 -17.59
CA THR A 89 25.25 1.58 -16.45
C THR A 89 24.34 2.17 -15.36
N ILE A 90 24.86 2.34 -14.15
CA ILE A 90 24.13 2.93 -13.01
C ILE A 90 23.62 4.35 -13.30
N THR A 91 24.24 5.05 -14.25
CA THR A 91 23.84 6.42 -14.63
C THR A 91 22.70 6.48 -15.64
N ASP A 92 22.35 5.36 -16.25
CA ASP A 92 21.31 5.29 -17.26
C ASP A 92 19.93 5.21 -16.57
N VAL A 93 19.05 6.16 -16.90
CA VAL A 93 17.74 6.32 -16.26
C VAL A 93 16.66 6.33 -17.31
N ILE A 94 15.66 5.47 -17.13
CA ILE A 94 14.40 5.48 -17.88
C ILE A 94 13.29 6.11 -17.05
N TYR A 95 12.51 6.96 -17.70
CA TYR A 95 11.28 7.53 -17.14
C TYR A 95 10.09 6.93 -17.86
N ILE A 96 9.17 6.33 -17.11
CA ILE A 96 7.92 5.78 -17.63
C ILE A 96 6.76 6.54 -16.96
N LYS A 97 5.77 6.94 -17.76
CA LYS A 97 4.56 7.62 -17.28
C LYS A 97 3.32 7.13 -18.02
N ASP A 98 2.17 7.64 -17.56
CA ASP A 98 0.86 7.37 -18.15
C ASP A 98 0.53 5.87 -18.15
N ILE A 99 0.77 5.21 -17.00
CA ILE A 99 0.48 3.79 -16.80
C ILE A 99 -0.95 3.67 -16.27
N GLN A 100 -1.76 2.89 -16.99
CA GLN A 100 -3.14 2.61 -16.60
C GLN A 100 -3.53 1.22 -17.10
N MET A 101 -4.15 0.43 -16.22
CA MET A 101 -4.83 -0.80 -16.59
C MET A 101 -6.31 -0.48 -16.81
N CYS A 102 -6.85 -0.91 -17.95
CA CYS A 102 -8.24 -0.67 -18.33
C CYS A 102 -8.94 -2.01 -18.52
N GLU A 103 -10.14 -2.13 -17.97
CA GLU A 103 -11.02 -3.25 -18.29
C GLU A 103 -11.74 -2.97 -19.61
N GLY A 104 -11.77 -3.95 -20.50
CA GLY A 104 -12.48 -3.88 -21.79
C GLY A 104 -11.59 -4.11 -23.01
N GLU A 105 -12.20 -4.02 -24.19
CA GLU A 105 -11.57 -4.38 -25.47
C GLU A 105 -10.65 -3.29 -26.06
N ARG A 106 -10.60 -2.11 -25.44
CA ARG A 106 -9.87 -0.95 -25.98
C ARG A 106 -9.16 -0.16 -24.89
N ALA A 107 -7.91 0.23 -25.17
CA ALA A 107 -7.19 1.18 -24.34
C ALA A 107 -7.83 2.57 -24.43
N ILE A 108 -8.32 3.10 -23.30
CA ILE A 108 -8.80 4.47 -23.21
C ILE A 108 -7.63 5.44 -23.00
N PRO A 109 -7.77 6.73 -23.39
CA PRO A 109 -6.75 7.74 -23.08
C PRO A 109 -6.44 7.76 -21.58
N PHE A 110 -5.16 7.98 -21.25
CA PHE A 110 -4.73 8.07 -19.86
C PHE A 110 -5.55 9.13 -19.13
N LYS A 111 -6.20 8.71 -18.05
CA LYS A 111 -6.96 9.59 -17.18
C LYS A 111 -6.23 9.67 -15.84
N PRO A 112 -5.54 10.79 -15.54
CA PRO A 112 -4.95 10.94 -14.22
C PRO A 112 -6.07 10.88 -13.18
N ARG A 113 -5.83 10.15 -12.10
CA ARG A 113 -6.70 10.24 -10.93
C ARG A 113 -6.58 11.65 -10.35
N SER A 114 -7.68 12.17 -9.85
CA SER A 114 -7.65 13.42 -9.10
C SER A 114 -6.81 13.25 -7.83
N TYR A 115 -6.26 14.35 -7.32
CA TYR A 115 -5.55 14.33 -6.04
C TYR A 115 -6.35 13.64 -4.93
N GLN A 116 -7.66 13.90 -4.87
CA GLN A 116 -8.53 13.30 -3.86
C GLN A 116 -8.66 11.78 -4.02
N GLU A 117 -8.74 11.27 -5.25
CA GLU A 117 -8.83 9.83 -5.52
C GLU A 117 -7.51 9.12 -5.21
N GLU A 118 -6.37 9.73 -5.51
CA GLU A 118 -5.06 9.19 -5.11
C GLU A 118 -4.88 9.21 -3.60
N PHE A 119 -5.19 10.34 -2.96
CA PHE A 119 -5.12 10.47 -1.50
C PHE A 119 -6.02 9.45 -0.80
N ASN A 120 -7.26 9.31 -1.27
CA ASN A 120 -8.16 8.27 -0.78
C ASN A 120 -7.62 6.88 -1.09
N SER A 121 -6.98 6.63 -2.24
CA SER A 121 -6.38 5.32 -2.51
C SER A 121 -5.28 5.00 -1.50
N CYS A 122 -4.37 5.95 -1.22
CA CYS A 122 -3.31 5.80 -0.23
C CYS A 122 -3.85 5.57 1.18
N LEU A 123 -4.88 6.32 1.60
CA LEU A 123 -5.50 6.17 2.92
C LEU A 123 -6.15 4.79 3.15
N ARG A 124 -6.36 3.97 2.11
CA ARG A 124 -6.90 2.60 2.26
C ARG A 124 -5.82 1.63 2.72
N PHE A 125 -4.55 1.94 2.42
CA PHE A 125 -3.39 1.13 2.79
C PHE A 125 -2.81 1.54 4.13
N CYS A 126 -2.81 2.84 4.42
CA CYS A 126 -2.18 3.37 5.62
C CYS A 126 -2.94 4.58 6.15
N GLN A 127 -3.15 4.62 7.47
CA GLN A 127 -3.63 5.81 8.17
C GLN A 127 -2.73 6.17 9.35
N VAL A 128 -2.50 7.47 9.52
CA VAL A 128 -1.70 8.05 10.61
C VAL A 128 -2.60 8.92 11.46
N TYR A 129 -2.50 8.77 12.77
CA TYR A 129 -3.20 9.57 13.75
C TYR A 129 -2.20 10.17 14.75
N GLY A 130 -2.40 11.42 15.17
CA GLY A 130 -1.49 12.12 16.07
C GLY A 130 -0.46 12.99 15.32
N GLY A 131 0.74 13.12 15.89
CA GLY A 131 1.83 13.95 15.34
C GLY A 131 1.87 15.38 15.87
N SER A 132 1.16 15.68 16.95
CA SER A 132 1.21 16.98 17.64
C SER A 132 1.00 16.78 19.14
N THR A 133 1.60 17.66 19.96
CA THR A 133 1.50 17.60 21.42
C THR A 133 0.03 17.72 21.86
N HIS A 134 -0.37 16.95 22.87
CA HIS A 134 -1.72 16.99 23.46
C HIS A 134 -2.86 16.66 22.48
N THR A 135 -2.56 16.08 21.31
CA THR A 135 -3.58 15.62 20.38
C THR A 135 -4.39 14.51 21.03
N ARG A 136 -5.71 14.71 21.15
CA ARG A 136 -6.65 13.70 21.62
C ARG A 136 -7.10 12.85 20.44
N LEU A 137 -6.93 11.54 20.54
CA LEU A 137 -7.38 10.60 19.50
C LEU A 137 -8.84 10.22 19.65
N GLY A 138 -9.31 10.11 20.89
CA GLY A 138 -10.68 9.68 21.18
C GLY A 138 -10.93 9.46 22.66
N TYR A 139 -12.11 8.92 22.94
CA TYR A 139 -12.51 8.53 24.28
C TYR A 139 -12.52 7.01 24.39
N ALA A 140 -11.79 6.50 25.37
CA ALA A 140 -11.74 5.09 25.72
C ALA A 140 -12.61 4.81 26.94
N ILE A 141 -13.14 3.59 27.03
CA ILE A 141 -13.82 3.09 28.22
C ILE A 141 -12.92 2.05 28.87
N GLY A 142 -12.66 2.18 30.17
CA GLY A 142 -11.94 1.18 30.95
C GLY A 142 -12.75 -0.12 30.99
N THR A 143 -12.12 -1.25 30.68
CA THR A 143 -12.73 -2.59 30.76
C THR A 143 -12.20 -3.41 31.92
N ALA A 144 -11.00 -3.10 32.40
CA ALA A 144 -10.35 -3.75 33.54
C ALA A 144 -9.35 -2.79 34.20
N GLY A 145 -8.63 -3.27 35.22
CA GLY A 145 -7.59 -2.53 35.95
C GLY A 145 -6.46 -1.97 35.07
N THR A 146 -6.24 -2.59 33.91
CA THR A 146 -5.13 -2.30 32.98
C THR A 146 -5.60 -2.13 31.54
N ASP A 147 -6.86 -2.41 31.24
CA ASP A 147 -7.34 -2.51 29.85
C ASP A 147 -8.42 -1.47 29.59
N ALA A 148 -8.37 -0.84 28.43
CA ALA A 148 -9.36 0.10 27.93
C ALA A 148 -9.63 -0.13 26.44
N ARG A 149 -10.81 0.28 26.00
CA ARG A 149 -11.24 0.15 24.61
C ARG A 149 -11.59 1.49 24.01
N VAL A 150 -11.12 1.73 22.79
CA VAL A 150 -11.42 2.95 22.03
C VAL A 150 -11.83 2.59 20.61
N ILE A 151 -12.81 3.32 20.08
CA ILE A 151 -13.19 3.23 18.67
C ILE A 151 -12.61 4.43 17.96
N PHE A 152 -11.83 4.19 16.91
CA PHE A 152 -11.42 5.24 15.98
C PHE A 152 -12.20 5.11 14.69
N ASP A 153 -12.73 6.24 14.25
CA ASP A 153 -13.35 6.35 12.93
C ASP A 153 -12.23 6.57 11.90
N SER A 154 -12.20 5.70 10.89
CA SER A 154 -11.33 5.87 9.74
C SER A 154 -11.97 6.84 8.74
N THR A 155 -11.15 7.66 8.07
CA THR A 155 -11.67 8.59 7.06
C THR A 155 -12.33 7.83 5.91
N ILE A 156 -11.73 6.68 5.58
CA ILE A 156 -12.19 5.75 4.54
C ILE A 156 -12.00 4.30 4.98
N PRO A 157 -12.71 3.34 4.36
CA PRO A 157 -12.57 1.92 4.66
C PRO A 157 -11.17 1.42 4.30
N TYR A 158 -10.62 0.55 5.14
CA TYR A 158 -9.32 -0.09 4.86
C TYR A 158 -9.42 -1.08 3.70
N ARG A 159 -8.29 -1.37 3.04
CA ARG A 159 -8.24 -2.37 1.96
C ARG A 159 -8.41 -3.79 2.50
N THR A 160 -7.73 -4.09 3.60
CA THR A 160 -7.77 -5.39 4.30
C THR A 160 -7.88 -5.13 5.80
N ILE A 161 -8.02 -6.19 6.60
CA ILE A 161 -7.93 -6.08 8.06
C ILE A 161 -6.49 -5.64 8.40
N PRO A 162 -6.28 -4.54 9.13
CA PRO A 162 -4.93 -4.10 9.49
C PRO A 162 -4.17 -5.17 10.29
N HIS A 163 -2.96 -5.51 9.85
CA HIS A 163 -2.12 -6.52 10.50
C HIS A 163 -1.03 -5.90 11.39
N THR A 164 -0.61 -4.67 11.07
CA THR A 164 0.43 -3.96 11.81
C THR A 164 -0.13 -2.66 12.38
N ILE A 165 0.03 -2.48 13.69
CA ILE A 165 -0.18 -1.21 14.36
C ILE A 165 1.13 -0.83 15.04
N THR A 166 1.58 0.38 14.81
CA THR A 166 2.72 0.94 15.53
C THR A 166 2.27 2.18 16.28
N MET A 167 2.43 2.17 17.60
CA MET A 167 2.38 3.40 18.41
C MET A 167 3.81 3.81 18.75
N THR A 168 4.12 5.07 18.46
CA THR A 168 5.39 5.69 18.81
C THR A 168 5.16 6.87 19.75
N GLY A 169 6.21 7.32 20.41
CA GLY A 169 6.13 8.41 21.39
C GLY A 169 5.34 8.03 22.65
N THR A 170 5.01 9.03 23.45
CA THR A 170 4.35 8.87 24.75
C THR A 170 2.85 9.14 24.64
N TRP A 171 2.05 8.13 24.92
CA TRP A 171 0.59 8.20 24.94
C TRP A 171 0.09 8.01 26.36
N ALA A 172 -1.02 8.67 26.70
CA ALA A 172 -1.64 8.52 28.01
C ALA A 172 -3.17 8.50 27.95
N PHE A 173 -3.75 7.84 28.94
CA PHE A 173 -5.13 8.02 29.37
C PHE A 173 -5.17 9.17 30.35
N ILE A 174 -6.12 10.08 30.17
CA ILE A 174 -6.50 11.05 31.20
C ILE A 174 -7.96 10.82 31.56
N ASP A 175 -8.25 10.76 32.86
CA ASP A 175 -9.63 10.68 33.32
C ASP A 175 -10.42 11.96 32.93
N TYR A 176 -11.75 11.87 32.94
CA TYR A 176 -12.61 13.01 32.63
C TYR A 176 -12.39 14.22 33.57
N GLY A 177 -11.81 14.00 34.75
CA GLY A 177 -11.48 15.05 35.72
C GLY A 177 -10.14 15.76 35.48
N GLY A 178 -9.28 15.22 34.63
CA GLY A 178 -7.91 15.72 34.42
C GLY A 178 -6.96 15.46 35.58
N VAL A 179 -7.29 14.54 36.50
CA VAL A 179 -6.61 14.35 37.78
C VAL A 179 -5.61 13.20 37.73
N SER A 180 -5.94 12.11 37.04
CA SER A 180 -5.05 10.95 36.85
C SER A 180 -4.61 10.84 35.39
N THR A 181 -3.33 10.54 35.19
CA THR A 181 -2.72 10.32 33.87
C THR A 181 -1.96 9.01 33.89
N GLU A 182 -2.39 8.05 33.07
CA GLU A 182 -1.79 6.72 32.99
C GLU A 182 -1.19 6.50 31.62
N THR A 183 0.05 6.03 31.55
CA THR A 183 0.74 5.83 30.26
C THR A 183 0.18 4.60 29.54
N VAL A 184 -0.08 4.73 28.24
CA VAL A 184 -0.43 3.60 27.38
C VAL A 184 0.83 2.78 27.12
N THR A 185 0.80 1.51 27.48
CA THR A 185 1.91 0.56 27.34
C THR A 185 1.70 -0.46 26.22
N GLY A 186 0.50 -0.56 25.67
CA GLY A 186 0.18 -1.50 24.59
C GLY A 186 -1.04 -1.10 23.78
N ILE A 187 -1.06 -1.56 22.52
CA ILE A 187 -2.18 -1.40 21.59
C ILE A 187 -2.34 -2.66 20.75
N SER A 188 -3.59 -3.05 20.49
CA SER A 188 -3.93 -4.09 19.52
C SER A 188 -5.28 -3.82 18.86
N VAL A 189 -5.46 -4.28 17.62
CA VAL A 189 -6.76 -4.26 16.94
C VAL A 189 -7.66 -5.32 17.56
N ASN A 190 -8.87 -4.94 17.95
CA ASN A 190 -9.91 -5.89 18.31
C ASN A 190 -10.68 -6.31 17.05
N THR A 191 -10.41 -7.50 16.51
CA THR A 191 -11.02 -7.98 15.27
C THR A 191 -12.49 -8.41 15.43
N THR A 192 -12.95 -8.69 16.65
CA THR A 192 -14.32 -9.17 16.90
C THR A 192 -15.34 -8.03 16.96
N GLY A 193 -14.91 -6.83 17.38
CA GLY A 193 -15.77 -5.64 17.49
C GLY A 193 -15.52 -4.55 16.46
N SER A 194 -14.58 -4.76 15.51
CA SER A 194 -14.25 -3.78 14.47
C SER A 194 -15.10 -3.99 13.21
N ASP A 195 -15.53 -2.88 12.61
CA ASP A 195 -16.08 -2.82 11.26
C ASP A 195 -15.11 -2.05 10.35
N PHE A 196 -14.05 -2.74 9.90
CA PHE A 196 -13.00 -2.16 9.04
C PHE A 196 -13.54 -1.61 7.72
N PHE A 197 -14.66 -2.15 7.26
CA PHE A 197 -15.32 -1.77 6.00
C PHE A 197 -16.35 -0.65 6.20
N GLY A 198 -16.98 -0.58 7.38
CA GLY A 198 -17.84 0.52 7.84
C GLY A 198 -17.11 1.64 8.58
N LYS A 199 -15.78 1.68 8.47
CA LYS A 199 -14.89 2.74 8.97
C LYS A 199 -14.75 2.84 10.49
N LYS A 200 -15.05 1.77 11.23
CA LYS A 200 -14.95 1.76 12.70
C LYS A 200 -13.95 0.70 13.13
N VAL A 201 -12.83 1.14 13.69
CA VAL A 201 -11.83 0.20 14.21
C VAL A 201 -11.80 0.31 15.73
N LEU A 202 -12.04 -0.82 16.38
CA LEU A 202 -11.96 -0.97 17.82
C LEU A 202 -10.52 -1.37 18.18
N PHE A 203 -9.90 -0.61 19.07
CA PHE A 203 -8.59 -0.89 19.63
C PHE A 203 -8.72 -1.25 21.09
N ASP A 204 -8.03 -2.32 21.49
CA ASP A 204 -7.73 -2.59 22.89
C ASP A 204 -6.40 -1.90 23.21
N LEU A 205 -6.42 -1.06 24.25
CA LEU A 205 -5.28 -0.33 24.77
C LEU A 205 -4.97 -0.82 26.18
N THR A 206 -3.69 -0.89 26.52
CA THR A 206 -3.23 -1.34 27.83
C THR A 206 -2.50 -0.21 28.55
N ALA A 207 -2.75 -0.05 29.85
CA ALA A 207 -1.99 0.78 30.78
C ALA A 207 -1.23 -0.11 31.77
N ALA A 208 -0.27 0.48 32.50
CA ALA A 208 0.42 -0.22 33.57
C ALA A 208 -0.50 -0.58 34.75
N ALA A 209 -1.41 0.33 35.14
CA ALA A 209 -2.38 0.16 36.23
C ALA A 209 -3.45 1.28 36.20
N ASN A 210 -4.31 1.29 37.24
CA ASN A 210 -5.21 2.40 37.62
C ASN A 210 -6.31 2.77 36.62
N LEU A 211 -6.65 1.86 35.72
CA LEU A 211 -7.91 1.97 34.98
C LEU A 211 -9.05 1.37 35.80
N THR A 212 -10.21 1.99 35.74
CA THR A 212 -11.43 1.53 36.40
C THR A 212 -12.40 1.07 35.33
N ALA A 213 -12.97 -0.13 35.51
CA ALA A 213 -13.96 -0.64 34.58
C ALA A 213 -15.21 0.24 34.59
N GLY A 214 -15.64 0.69 33.42
CA GLY A 214 -16.80 1.57 33.22
C GLY A 214 -16.46 3.07 33.20
N ASP A 215 -15.25 3.46 33.62
CA ASP A 215 -14.85 4.87 33.59
C ASP A 215 -14.43 5.31 32.17
N LEU A 216 -14.68 6.59 31.88
CA LEU A 216 -14.34 7.21 30.61
C LEU A 216 -12.98 7.91 30.71
N TYR A 217 -12.10 7.59 29.77
CA TYR A 217 -10.78 8.16 29.63
C TYR A 217 -10.63 8.84 28.28
N SER A 218 -9.87 9.93 28.19
CA SER A 218 -9.41 10.47 26.91
C SER A 218 -8.02 9.91 26.60
N VAL A 219 -7.86 9.38 25.39
CA VAL A 219 -6.54 8.93 24.88
C VAL A 219 -5.89 10.09 24.15
N TYR A 220 -4.69 10.46 24.56
CA TYR A 220 -4.01 11.64 24.01
C TYR A 220 -2.48 11.51 24.01
N ALA A 221 -1.83 12.32 23.17
CA ALA A 221 -0.39 12.46 23.13
C ALA A 221 0.10 13.21 24.38
N ASN A 222 0.91 12.57 25.23
CA ASN A 222 1.33 13.12 26.52
C ASN A 222 2.49 14.11 26.37
N ASN A 223 2.17 15.32 25.91
CA ASN A 223 3.13 16.39 25.62
C ASN A 223 4.29 15.95 24.69
N ASP A 224 3.99 15.05 23.75
CA ASP A 224 4.98 14.48 22.85
C ASP A 224 4.56 14.72 21.39
N ALA A 225 5.35 15.51 20.66
CA ALA A 225 5.09 15.80 19.25
C ALA A 225 5.43 14.60 18.34
N SER A 226 6.23 13.65 18.83
CA SER A 226 6.54 12.40 18.14
C SER A 226 5.50 11.32 18.35
N ALA A 227 4.48 11.56 19.18
CA ALA A 227 3.41 10.61 19.40
C ALA A 227 2.49 10.51 18.18
N PHE A 228 2.69 9.46 17.38
CA PHE A 228 1.77 9.07 16.31
C PHE A 228 1.45 7.58 16.39
N MET A 229 0.23 7.25 15.97
CA MET A 229 -0.25 5.90 15.76
C MET A 229 -0.35 5.67 14.25
N PHE A 230 0.21 4.56 13.82
CA PHE A 230 0.32 4.16 12.43
C PHE A 230 -0.36 2.81 12.24
N ILE A 231 -1.29 2.75 11.30
CA ILE A 231 -2.11 1.57 11.01
C ILE A 231 -1.87 1.17 9.56
N GLU A 232 -1.32 -0.01 9.34
CA GLU A 232 -1.08 -0.58 8.02
C GLU A 232 -2.09 -1.69 7.71
N ALA A 233 -2.68 -1.60 6.52
CA ALA A 233 -3.60 -2.58 5.94
C ALA A 233 -3.06 -3.14 4.61
N GLU A 234 -1.72 -3.20 4.49
CA GLU A 234 -1.05 -3.95 3.44
C GLU A 234 -1.01 -5.45 3.82
N LEU A 235 -0.95 -6.30 2.80
CA LEU A 235 -1.00 -7.76 2.89
C LEU A 235 0.40 -8.34 3.09
#